data_AF-A0A7S0GHV9-F1
#
_entry.id   AF-A0A7S0GHV9-F1
#
_cell.length_a   1.000
_cell.length_b   1.000
_cell.length_c   1.000
_cell.angle_alpha   90.00
_cell.angle_beta   90.00
_cell.angle_gamma   90.00
#
_symmetry.space_group_name_H-M   'P 1'
#
loop_
_entity.id
_entity.type
_entity.pdbx_description
1 polymer ?
#
loop_
_entity_poly.entity_id
_entity_poly.type
_entity_poly.pdbx_seq_one_letter_code
_entity_poly.pdbx_strand_id
1 'polypeptide(L)'
;ADLLEHTQQPQPDVYDEASASFTGYDVIILDPPKLAPSLSSLPRATRKYHSLNTAALNLIHPQNGGLLLSCTCSAAMTQAEGGRQFQRMLQTAAVSARRSVKVLEVWGASGCHVRNPAAFPAGEYLTAVLLFVGPKMD
;
A
#
# COMPACT_ATOMS: atom_id res chain seq x y z
N ALA A 1 7.94 6.01 -27.60
CA ALA A 1 8.57 5.36 -26.44
C ALA A 1 7.42 4.90 -25.58
N ASP A 2 6.84 3.78 -25.98
CA ASP A 2 5.62 3.23 -25.41
C ASP A 2 5.96 2.58 -24.07
N LEU A 3 5.65 3.26 -22.98
CA LEU A 3 5.52 2.63 -21.69
C LEU A 3 4.25 1.78 -21.75
N LEU A 4 4.43 0.48 -21.85
CA LEU A 4 3.37 -0.52 -21.75
C LEU A 4 2.72 -0.40 -20.36
N GLU A 5 1.68 0.43 -20.24
CA GLU A 5 0.75 0.38 -19.12
C GLU A 5 0.01 -0.97 -19.17
N HIS A 6 0.58 -2.00 -18.55
CA HIS A 6 -0.16 -3.19 -18.19
C HIS A 6 -1.10 -2.84 -17.03
N THR A 7 -2.24 -2.23 -17.33
CA THR A 7 -3.37 -2.18 -16.39
C THR A 7 -4.08 -3.53 -16.39
N GLN A 8 -3.40 -4.57 -15.88
CA GLN A 8 -4.10 -5.80 -15.53
C GLN A 8 -4.89 -5.54 -14.26
N GLN A 9 -6.21 -5.40 -14.39
CA GLN A 9 -7.08 -5.77 -13.28
C GLN A 9 -6.74 -7.24 -12.95
N PRO A 10 -6.42 -7.60 -11.70
CA PRO A 10 -6.22 -9.00 -11.35
C PRO A 10 -7.56 -9.73 -11.53
N GLN A 11 -7.71 -10.35 -12.70
CA GLN A 11 -8.76 -11.31 -13.01
C GLN A 11 -8.43 -12.59 -12.23
N PRO A 12 -9.30 -13.04 -11.31
CA PRO A 12 -9.00 -14.14 -10.40
C PRO A 12 -8.82 -15.52 -11.08
N ASP A 13 -9.03 -15.61 -12.39
CA ASP A 13 -8.97 -16.80 -13.23
C ASP A 13 -7.73 -16.88 -14.15
N VAL A 14 -6.85 -15.87 -14.18
CA VAL A 14 -5.65 -15.85 -15.06
C VAL A 14 -4.40 -16.48 -14.38
N TYR A 15 -4.57 -17.28 -13.33
CA TYR A 15 -3.44 -17.96 -12.68
C TYR A 15 -2.96 -19.23 -13.42
N ASP A 16 -3.67 -19.67 -14.46
CA ASP A 16 -3.40 -20.98 -15.09
C ASP A 16 -2.56 -20.92 -16.38
N GLU A 17 -2.22 -19.74 -16.90
CA GLU A 17 -1.40 -19.61 -18.13
C GLU A 17 -0.14 -18.74 -17.93
N ALA A 18 0.67 -19.02 -16.90
CA ALA A 18 2.11 -18.66 -16.83
C ALA A 18 2.82 -19.15 -15.54
N SER A 19 2.36 -20.23 -14.90
CA SER A 19 2.83 -20.61 -13.55
C SER A 19 4.29 -21.10 -13.45
N ALA A 20 5.03 -21.15 -14.56
CA ALA A 20 6.46 -21.50 -14.60
C ALA A 20 7.42 -20.30 -14.80
N SER A 21 6.94 -19.12 -15.22
CA SER A 21 7.80 -17.99 -15.60
C SER A 21 7.56 -16.69 -14.81
N PHE A 22 6.54 -16.64 -13.94
CA PHE A 22 6.31 -15.47 -13.09
C PHE A 22 7.40 -15.34 -12.02
N THR A 23 8.28 -14.36 -12.18
CA THR A 23 9.39 -14.07 -11.24
C THR A 23 9.05 -12.99 -10.22
N GLY A 24 7.81 -12.46 -10.22
CA GLY A 24 7.39 -11.34 -9.38
C GLY A 24 7.47 -9.98 -10.09
N TYR A 25 6.93 -8.95 -9.47
CA TYR A 25 6.96 -7.56 -9.95
C TYR A 25 8.11 -6.77 -9.32
N ASP A 26 8.72 -5.88 -10.11
CA ASP A 26 9.72 -4.92 -9.60
C ASP A 26 9.08 -3.72 -8.89
N VAL A 27 7.88 -3.33 -9.31
CA VAL A 27 7.12 -2.20 -8.77
C VAL A 27 5.65 -2.57 -8.65
N ILE A 28 5.04 -2.32 -7.49
CA ILE A 28 3.60 -2.45 -7.28
C ILE A 28 3.03 -1.14 -6.73
N ILE A 29 1.87 -0.73 -7.24
CA ILE A 29 1.11 0.40 -6.74
C ILE A 29 -0.23 -0.10 -6.20
N LEU A 30 -0.53 0.22 -4.95
CA LEU A 30 -1.80 -0.07 -4.30
C LEU A 30 -2.54 1.24 -3.98
N ASP A 31 -3.54 1.55 -4.79
CA ASP A 31 -4.48 2.66 -4.55
C ASP A 31 -5.92 2.14 -4.34
N PRO A 32 -6.21 1.57 -3.16
CA PRO A 32 -7.53 0.98 -2.89
C PRO A 32 -8.60 2.06 -2.66
N PRO A 33 -9.89 1.74 -2.87
CA PRO A 33 -10.99 2.62 -2.49
C PRO A 33 -10.97 2.91 -0.98
N LYS A 34 -11.73 3.92 -0.54
CA LYS A 34 -11.81 4.31 0.88
C LYS A 34 -12.36 3.17 1.74
N LEU A 35 -11.48 2.48 2.49
CA LEU A 35 -11.86 1.35 3.33
C LEU A 35 -12.27 1.75 4.77
N ALA A 36 -11.80 2.89 5.28
CA ALA A 36 -12.15 3.41 6.60
C ALA A 36 -12.96 4.73 6.49
N PRO A 37 -14.26 4.68 6.14
CA PRO A 37 -15.10 5.87 6.09
C PRO A 37 -15.23 6.59 7.44
N SER A 38 -15.08 5.88 8.56
CA SER A 38 -15.18 6.40 9.93
C SER A 38 -14.16 5.76 10.89
N LEU A 39 -13.95 6.34 12.07
CA LEU A 39 -13.12 5.75 13.13
C LEU A 39 -13.66 4.39 13.60
N SER A 40 -14.99 4.21 13.65
CA SER A 40 -15.60 2.92 14.03
C SER A 40 -15.31 1.80 13.03
N SER A 41 -15.11 2.14 11.75
CA SER A 41 -14.74 1.18 10.70
C SER A 41 -13.24 0.87 10.65
N LEU A 42 -12.41 1.68 11.32
CA LEU A 42 -10.94 1.60 11.24
C LEU A 42 -10.40 0.21 11.58
N PRO A 43 -10.82 -0.50 12.66
CA PRO A 43 -10.27 -1.81 12.96
C PRO A 43 -10.49 -2.84 11.84
N ARG A 44 -11.67 -2.82 11.22
CA ARG A 44 -11.99 -3.70 10.08
C ARG A 44 -11.19 -3.30 8.84
N ALA A 45 -11.08 -2.01 8.58
CA ALA A 45 -10.32 -1.48 7.45
C ALA A 45 -8.83 -1.81 7.58
N THR A 46 -8.22 -1.65 8.76
CA THR A 46 -6.82 -1.99 9.03
C THR A 46 -6.50 -3.44 8.69
N ARG A 47 -7.39 -4.38 9.02
CA ARG A 47 -7.23 -5.79 8.62
C ARG A 47 -7.27 -5.98 7.11
N LYS A 48 -8.17 -5.30 6.40
CA LYS A 48 -8.24 -5.37 4.94
C LYS A 48 -7.00 -4.76 4.28
N TYR A 49 -6.57 -3.58 4.73
CA TYR A 49 -5.32 -2.97 4.28
C TYR A 49 -4.13 -3.89 4.51
N HIS A 50 -4.05 -4.53 5.68
CA HIS A 50 -3.01 -5.49 5.99
C HIS A 50 -3.00 -6.67 5.01
N SER A 51 -4.14 -7.34 4.81
CA SER A 51 -4.25 -8.44 3.86
C SER A 51 -3.87 -8.06 2.43
N LEU A 52 -4.33 -6.90 1.95
CA LEU A 52 -3.99 -6.38 0.62
C LEU A 52 -2.48 -6.12 0.47
N ASN A 53 -1.88 -5.46 1.46
CA ASN A 53 -0.44 -5.15 1.42
C ASN A 53 0.41 -6.41 1.56
N THR A 54 0.05 -7.37 2.41
CA THR A 54 0.74 -8.67 2.51
C THR A 54 0.67 -9.44 1.19
N ALA A 55 -0.48 -9.41 0.49
CA ALA A 55 -0.60 -10.04 -0.83
C ALA A 55 0.33 -9.36 -1.85
N ALA A 56 0.32 -8.02 -1.94
CA ALA A 56 1.23 -7.29 -2.83
C ALA A 56 2.71 -7.55 -2.52
N LEU A 57 3.11 -7.53 -1.25
CA LEU A 57 4.48 -7.82 -0.84
C LEU A 57 4.96 -9.22 -1.24
N ASN A 58 4.06 -10.21 -1.28
CA ASN A 58 4.37 -11.56 -1.75
C ASN A 58 4.50 -11.66 -3.29
N LEU A 59 3.95 -10.70 -4.02
CA LEU A 59 4.05 -10.62 -5.48
C LEU A 59 5.30 -9.88 -5.95
N ILE A 60 6.03 -9.19 -5.06
CA ILE A 60 7.29 -8.54 -5.42
C ILE A 60 8.37 -9.61 -5.65
N HIS A 61 9.26 -9.36 -6.62
CA HIS A 61 10.35 -10.26 -6.98
C HIS A 61 11.08 -10.83 -5.72
N PRO A 62 11.15 -12.16 -5.57
CA PRO A 62 11.64 -12.78 -4.35
C PRO A 62 13.14 -12.54 -4.14
N GLN A 63 13.96 -12.66 -5.20
CA GLN A 63 15.42 -12.55 -5.12
C GLN A 63 15.94 -11.10 -5.18
N ASN A 64 15.33 -10.24 -6.00
CA ASN A 64 15.84 -8.89 -6.23
C ASN A 64 15.21 -7.82 -5.34
N GLY A 65 14.05 -8.09 -4.74
CA GLY A 65 13.28 -7.04 -4.08
C GLY A 65 12.49 -6.20 -5.08
N GLY A 66 12.11 -4.98 -4.68
CA GLY A 66 11.38 -4.05 -5.54
C GLY A 66 10.84 -2.86 -4.78
N LEU A 67 9.85 -2.18 -5.36
CA LEU A 67 9.17 -1.03 -4.78
C LEU A 67 7.69 -1.33 -4.53
N LEU A 68 7.17 -0.80 -3.42
CA LEU A 68 5.74 -0.76 -3.14
C LEU A 68 5.33 0.68 -2.85
N LEU A 69 4.45 1.23 -3.68
CA LEU A 69 3.71 2.45 -3.36
C LEU A 69 2.34 2.04 -2.83
N SER A 70 2.05 2.32 -1.56
CA SER A 70 0.76 1.99 -0.95
C SER A 70 0.06 3.24 -0.46
N CYS A 71 -1.24 3.34 -0.76
CA CYS A 71 -2.05 4.53 -0.52
C CYS A 71 -3.25 4.25 0.41
N THR A 72 -3.65 5.27 1.14
CA THR A 72 -4.94 5.35 1.82
C THR A 72 -5.53 6.74 1.63
N CYS A 73 -6.78 6.81 1.19
CA CYS A 73 -7.59 8.04 1.17
C CYS A 73 -8.57 8.14 2.35
N SER A 74 -8.32 7.36 3.41
CA SER A 74 -9.16 7.35 4.61
C SER A 74 -8.56 8.23 5.71
N ALA A 75 -9.19 9.37 6.03
CA ALA A 75 -8.78 10.24 7.14
C ALA A 75 -8.63 9.51 8.48
N ALA A 76 -9.54 8.58 8.78
CA ALA A 76 -9.46 7.75 9.99
C ALA A 76 -8.16 6.93 10.07
N MET A 77 -7.65 6.45 8.94
CA MET A 77 -6.38 5.72 8.86
C MET A 77 -5.18 6.68 8.92
N THR A 78 -5.25 7.77 8.16
CA THR A 78 -4.19 8.79 8.08
C THR A 78 -3.92 9.45 9.43
N GLN A 79 -4.95 9.74 10.22
CA GLN A 79 -4.82 10.52 11.45
C GLN A 79 -4.63 9.65 12.69
N ALA A 80 -4.96 8.37 12.62
CA ALA A 80 -4.83 7.45 13.75
C ALA A 80 -3.38 7.33 14.22
N GLU A 81 -3.23 7.18 15.55
CA GLU A 81 -1.95 7.03 16.23
C GLU A 81 -0.94 8.15 15.92
N GLY A 82 -1.45 9.38 15.72
CA GLY A 82 -0.63 10.55 15.44
C GLY A 82 0.06 10.46 14.08
N GLY A 83 -0.65 10.04 13.04
CA GLY A 83 -0.14 10.02 11.67
C GLY A 83 0.57 8.72 11.25
N ARG A 84 0.62 7.71 12.14
CA ARG A 84 1.54 6.56 11.98
C ARG A 84 0.86 5.20 11.83
N GLN A 85 -0.45 5.13 12.00
CA GLN A 85 -1.21 3.87 11.90
C GLN A 85 -0.96 3.15 10.56
N PHE A 86 -0.99 3.89 9.44
CA PHE A 86 -0.81 3.30 8.12
C PHE A 86 0.60 2.70 7.95
N GLN A 87 1.64 3.44 8.33
CA GLN A 87 3.04 2.96 8.28
C GLN A 87 3.26 1.74 9.18
N ARG A 88 2.70 1.74 10.39
CA ARG A 88 2.74 0.57 11.28
C ARG A 88 2.06 -0.65 10.68
N MET A 89 0.90 -0.46 10.04
CA MET A 89 0.21 -1.53 9.32
C MET A 89 1.06 -2.07 8.15
N LEU A 90 1.74 -1.20 7.40
CA LEU A 90 2.66 -1.63 6.34
C LEU A 90 3.84 -2.45 6.90
N GLN A 91 4.38 -2.07 8.05
CA GLN A 91 5.44 -2.83 8.73
C GLN A 91 4.95 -4.21 9.16
N THR A 92 3.76 -4.32 9.75
CA THR A 92 3.21 -5.63 10.15
C THR A 92 2.85 -6.50 8.94
N ALA A 93 2.39 -5.89 7.85
CA ALA A 93 2.17 -6.58 6.59
C ALA A 93 3.47 -7.13 5.98
N ALA A 94 4.57 -6.38 6.08
CA ALA A 94 5.92 -6.80 5.66
C ALA A 94 6.44 -7.98 6.48
N VAL A 95 6.30 -7.92 7.80
CA VAL A 95 6.63 -9.05 8.69
C VAL A 95 5.85 -10.30 8.29
N SER A 96 4.54 -10.16 8.05
CA SER A 96 3.69 -11.28 7.62
C SER A 96 4.11 -11.88 6.27
N ALA A 97 4.67 -11.06 5.37
CA ALA A 97 5.18 -11.49 4.08
C ALA A 97 6.63 -12.01 4.12
N ARG A 98 7.30 -11.99 5.28
CA ARG A 98 8.75 -12.27 5.44
C ARG A 98 9.60 -11.38 4.53
N ARG A 99 9.27 -10.09 4.49
CA ARG A 99 9.98 -9.08 3.71
C ARG A 99 10.53 -7.99 4.64
N SER A 100 11.71 -7.49 4.32
CA SER A 100 12.22 -6.26 4.94
C SER A 100 11.79 -5.07 4.11
N VAL A 101 11.43 -3.97 4.76
CA VAL A 101 11.01 -2.74 4.08
C VAL A 101 11.73 -1.52 4.64
N LYS A 102 12.04 -0.57 3.77
CA LYS A 102 12.57 0.74 4.14
C LYS A 102 11.65 1.81 3.56
N VAL A 103 11.24 2.77 4.37
CA VAL A 103 10.46 3.92 3.90
C VAL A 103 11.40 4.83 3.10
N LEU A 104 11.05 5.07 1.84
CA LEU A 104 11.75 6.01 0.98
C LEU A 104 11.10 7.39 1.09
N GLU A 105 9.78 7.44 0.91
CA GLU A 105 9.01 8.69 0.94
C GLU A 105 7.62 8.48 1.54
N VAL A 106 7.09 9.55 2.12
CA VAL A 106 5.72 9.63 2.63
C VAL A 106 5.12 10.93 2.13
N TRP A 107 4.00 10.84 1.41
CA TRP A 107 3.29 11.99 0.90
C TRP A 107 1.86 12.08 1.45
N GLY A 108 1.35 13.30 1.47
CA GLY A 108 -0.07 13.60 1.65
C GLY A 108 -0.71 14.06 0.34
N ALA A 109 -1.94 14.56 0.42
CA ALA A 109 -2.61 15.14 -0.75
C ALA A 109 -1.82 16.34 -1.32
N SER A 110 -1.86 16.50 -2.63
CA SER A 110 -1.20 17.60 -3.35
C SER A 110 -1.76 18.97 -2.97
N GLY A 111 -1.06 20.05 -3.36
CA GLY A 111 -1.45 21.42 -3.02
C GLY A 111 -2.83 21.87 -3.54
N CYS A 112 -3.39 21.18 -4.53
CA CYS A 112 -4.76 21.45 -5.00
C CYS A 112 -5.85 20.91 -4.05
N HIS A 113 -5.48 20.14 -3.04
CA HIS A 113 -6.36 19.68 -1.97
C HIS A 113 -6.05 20.46 -0.68
N VAL A 114 -6.57 21.68 -0.62
CA VAL A 114 -6.29 22.63 0.47
C VAL A 114 -6.72 22.04 1.81
N ARG A 115 -5.80 22.07 2.78
CA ARG A 115 -6.02 21.57 4.14
C ARG A 115 -6.22 22.72 5.10
N ASN A 116 -7.13 22.56 6.06
CA ASN A 116 -7.30 23.47 7.18
C ASN A 116 -7.17 22.70 8.49
N PRO A 117 -5.95 22.52 9.02
CA PRO A 117 -5.72 21.72 10.23
C PRO A 117 -6.41 22.26 11.48
N ALA A 118 -6.68 23.58 11.55
CA ALA A 118 -7.31 24.19 12.72
C ALA A 118 -8.83 23.99 12.75
N ALA A 119 -9.51 24.18 11.61
CA ALA A 119 -10.96 24.11 11.54
C ALA A 119 -11.49 22.76 11.05
N PHE A 120 -10.71 22.04 10.23
CA PHE A 120 -11.09 20.75 9.66
C PHE A 120 -9.91 19.78 9.55
N PRO A 121 -9.42 19.25 10.69
CA PRO A 121 -8.34 18.26 10.71
C PRO A 121 -8.62 17.06 9.80
N ALA A 122 -9.87 16.62 9.70
CA ALA A 122 -10.32 15.50 8.86
C ALA A 122 -10.00 15.66 7.36
N GLY A 123 -9.68 16.89 6.90
CA GLY A 123 -9.22 17.16 5.54
C GLY A 123 -7.83 16.63 5.22
N GLU A 124 -7.02 16.28 6.22
CA GLU A 124 -5.80 15.51 6.03
C GLU A 124 -6.12 14.02 5.89
N TYR A 125 -6.55 13.62 4.69
CA TYR A 125 -7.13 12.30 4.47
C TYR A 125 -6.24 11.33 3.71
N LEU A 126 -5.32 11.83 2.87
CA LEU A 126 -4.48 11.00 2.00
C LEU A 126 -3.11 10.76 2.64
N THR A 127 -2.67 9.50 2.66
CA THR A 127 -1.28 9.12 2.87
C THR A 127 -0.86 8.15 1.79
N ALA A 128 0.27 8.44 1.15
CA ALA A 128 0.97 7.52 0.25
C ALA A 128 2.35 7.23 0.82
N VAL A 129 2.76 5.97 0.87
CA VAL A 129 4.05 5.54 1.39
C VAL A 129 4.77 4.75 0.31
N LEU A 130 5.94 5.23 -0.11
CA LEU A 130 6.84 4.49 -0.98
C LEU A 130 7.83 3.69 -0.11
N LEU A 131 7.87 2.39 -0.35
CA LEU A 131 8.76 1.45 0.31
C LEU A 131 9.74 0.86 -0.69
N PHE A 132 11.01 0.80 -0.30
CA PHE A 132 11.92 -0.22 -0.84
C PHE A 132 11.64 -1.54 -0.12
N VAL A 133 11.45 -2.60 -0.88
CA VAL A 133 11.18 -3.95 -0.39
C VAL A 133 12.39 -4.82 -0.70
N GLY A 134 13.05 -5.33 0.33
CA GLY A 134 14.20 -6.22 0.16
C GLY A 134 13.80 -7.62 -0.29
N PRO A 135 14.77 -8.48 -0.62
CA PRO A 135 14.54 -9.89 -0.98
C PRO A 135 13.76 -10.67 0.10
N LYS A 136 13.22 -11.83 -0.29
CA LYS A 136 12.38 -12.65 0.59
C LYS A 136 13.32 -13.35 1.56
N MET A 137 12.97 -13.29 2.83
CA MET A 137 13.72 -13.99 3.86
C MET A 137 13.33 -15.47 3.86
N ASP A 138 14.32 -16.34 4.04
CA ASP A 138 14.13 -17.78 4.16
C ASP A 138 13.29 -18.14 5.42
#